data_AF-A0A830CGQ5-F1
#
_entry.id   AF-A0A830CGQ5-F1
#
_cell.length_a   1.000
_cell.length_b   1.000
_cell.length_c   1.000
_cell.angle_alpha   90.00
_cell.angle_beta   90.00
_cell.angle_gamma   90.00
#
_symmetry.space_group_name_H-M   'P 1'
#
loop_
_entity.id
_entity.type
_entity.pdbx_description
1 polymer ?
#
loop_
_entity_poly.entity_id
_entity_poly.type
_entity_poly.pdbx_seq_one_letter_code
_entity_poly.pdbx_strand_id
1 'polypeptide(L)'
;MTSDYVLKLEGEAELPKRTLKNICSELDRLIIKGKKKQSKNVIELLQKSVNFNGVREFDSSEIQSLSSQEPPNCWSLPVVTLTSIAISLPNITDLNSKQLLIAVSDGLYFASLIEKRLDRNGELASIRNAADVAWVGVELYREWQGKDLQGVGRTHKETLQNFSDIAEKTVKIFTTGANNFIVQDPLNWPAKVIAANSMYRITQTILLAYDDDHPLTDEMFERLSVMISDILAVCLTNLARVIKLKSQQCHQREGKKHPPSSSSFRRERKDY
;
A
#
# COMPACT_ATOMS: atom_id res chain seq x y z
N MET A 1 17.74 27.44 1.69
CA MET A 1 18.37 27.26 3.02
C MET A 1 17.30 26.79 3.98
N THR A 2 17.25 25.49 4.29
CA THR A 2 16.28 24.94 5.25
C THR A 2 17.06 24.42 6.44
N SER A 3 16.83 25.06 7.60
CA SER A 3 17.49 24.82 8.88
C SER A 3 17.17 23.42 9.42
N ASP A 4 18.22 22.70 9.81
CA ASP A 4 18.18 21.45 10.57
C ASP A 4 17.62 21.69 11.97
N TYR A 5 16.33 21.39 12.18
CA TYR A 5 15.77 21.36 13.53
C TYR A 5 16.01 19.99 14.17
N VAL A 6 17.22 19.82 14.71
CA VAL A 6 17.46 18.87 15.81
C VAL A 6 17.12 19.63 17.09
N LEU A 7 15.98 19.32 17.70
CA LEU A 7 15.62 19.80 19.03
C LEU A 7 16.65 19.26 20.03
N LYS A 8 17.61 20.10 20.43
CA LYS A 8 18.48 19.83 21.58
C LYS A 8 17.69 20.12 22.84
N LEU A 9 17.59 19.14 23.73
CA LEU A 9 17.16 19.41 25.11
C LEU A 9 18.33 20.06 25.86
N GLU A 10 18.03 21.01 26.73
CA GLU A 10 19.01 21.77 27.50
C GLU A 10 19.82 20.80 28.39
N GLY A 11 21.11 20.62 28.09
CA GLY A 11 22.03 19.74 28.81
C GLY A 11 22.55 18.51 28.05
N GLU A 12 22.10 18.22 26.82
CA GLU A 12 22.67 17.12 26.01
C GLU A 12 24.02 17.50 25.39
N ALA A 13 25.04 16.68 25.62
CA ALA A 13 26.34 16.84 24.98
C ALA A 13 26.22 16.69 23.46
N GLU A 14 26.75 17.66 22.69
CA GLU A 14 26.76 17.58 21.23
C GLU A 14 27.50 16.32 20.76
N LEU A 15 26.91 15.61 19.78
CA LEU A 15 27.60 14.53 19.10
C LEU A 15 28.92 15.04 18.52
N PRO A 16 30.06 14.37 18.77
CA PRO A 16 31.35 14.81 18.25
C PRO A 16 31.30 14.98 16.73
N LYS A 17 31.89 16.07 16.21
CA LYS A 17 31.92 16.38 14.76
C LYS A 17 32.39 15.20 13.91
N ARG A 18 33.36 14.41 14.41
CA ARG A 18 33.85 13.20 13.75
C ARG A 18 32.78 12.12 13.60
N THR A 19 31.95 11.94 14.63
CA THR A 19 30.83 10.98 14.62
C THR A 19 29.78 11.39 13.59
N LEU A 20 29.38 12.68 13.58
CA LEU A 20 28.44 13.19 12.57
C LEU A 20 28.97 13.02 11.15
N LYS A 21 30.25 13.34 10.91
CA LYS A 21 30.89 13.17 9.61
C LYS A 21 30.87 11.71 9.14
N ASN A 22 31.14 10.76 10.04
CA ASN A 22 31.10 9.34 9.73
C ASN A 22 29.68 8.88 9.37
N ILE A 23 28.66 9.31 10.13
CA ILE A 23 27.25 9.00 9.84
C ILE A 23 26.83 9.52 8.47
N CYS A 24 27.16 10.78 8.15
CA CYS A 24 26.88 11.35 6.83
C CYS A 24 27.56 10.55 5.71
N SER A 25 28.83 10.17 5.90
CA SER A 25 29.56 9.39 4.88
C SER A 25 28.96 8.00 4.63
N GLU A 26 28.44 7.35 5.67
CA GLU A 26 27.74 6.07 5.51
C GLU A 26 26.36 6.25 4.88
N LEU A 27 25.64 7.32 5.21
CA LEU A 27 24.39 7.67 4.54
C LEU A 27 24.62 7.91 3.03
N ASP A 28 25.66 8.64 2.66
CA ASP A 28 26.03 8.89 1.26
C ASP A 28 26.32 7.58 0.52
N ARG A 29 27.04 6.65 1.15
CA ARG A 29 27.29 5.30 0.59
C ARG A 29 25.99 4.53 0.35
N LEU A 30 25.05 4.59 1.29
CA LEU A 30 23.74 3.96 1.14
C LEU A 30 22.91 4.60 0.03
N ILE A 31 22.95 5.93 -0.11
CA ILE A 31 22.29 6.66 -1.22
C ILE A 31 22.87 6.22 -2.56
N ILE A 32 24.20 6.15 -2.68
CA ILE A 32 24.88 5.69 -3.92
C ILE A 32 24.48 4.25 -4.24
N LYS A 33 24.44 3.36 -3.24
CA LYS A 33 24.00 1.97 -3.41
C LYS A 33 22.53 1.89 -3.84
N GLY A 34 21.67 2.74 -3.26
CA GLY A 34 20.26 2.87 -3.62
C GLY A 34 20.08 3.31 -5.07
N LYS A 35 20.80 4.35 -5.51
CA LYS A 35 20.80 4.83 -6.91
C LYS A 35 21.17 3.72 -7.90
N LYS A 36 22.15 2.87 -7.57
CA LYS A 36 22.55 1.72 -8.40
C LYS A 36 21.52 0.60 -8.45
N LYS A 37 20.59 0.55 -7.50
CA LYS A 37 19.54 -0.48 -7.37
C LYS A 37 18.14 0.06 -7.69
N GLN A 38 18.05 1.19 -8.40
CA GLN A 38 16.76 1.74 -8.81
C GLN A 38 16.03 0.75 -9.72
N SER A 39 14.76 0.50 -9.40
CA SER A 39 13.87 -0.21 -10.33
C SER A 39 13.44 0.75 -11.44
N LYS A 40 13.87 0.46 -12.66
CA LYS A 40 13.47 1.23 -13.84
C LYS A 40 11.97 1.09 -14.12
N ASN A 41 11.44 -0.12 -13.97
CA ASN A 41 10.03 -0.42 -14.23
C ASN A 41 9.09 0.38 -13.33
N VAL A 42 9.42 0.49 -12.03
CA VAL A 42 8.63 1.35 -11.11
C VAL A 42 8.73 2.81 -11.50
N ILE A 43 9.92 3.30 -11.85
CA ILE A 43 10.09 4.70 -12.25
C ILE A 43 9.27 5.01 -13.50
N GLU A 44 9.30 4.13 -14.50
CA GLU A 44 8.51 4.26 -15.74
C GLU A 44 7.00 4.22 -15.45
N LEU A 45 6.55 3.32 -14.56
CA LEU A 45 5.15 3.29 -14.11
C LEU A 45 4.78 4.60 -13.41
N LEU A 46 5.59 5.08 -12.47
CA LEU A 46 5.36 6.32 -11.71
C LEU A 46 5.33 7.57 -12.59
N GLN A 47 6.03 7.57 -13.72
CA GLN A 47 6.00 8.68 -14.69
C GLN A 47 4.64 8.86 -15.37
N LYS A 48 3.75 7.85 -15.30
CA LYS A 48 2.36 7.97 -15.75
C LYS A 48 1.50 8.83 -14.82
N SER A 49 1.92 9.01 -13.57
CA SER A 49 1.19 9.83 -12.60
C SER A 49 1.40 11.33 -12.88
N VAL A 50 0.30 12.07 -13.05
CA VAL A 50 0.34 13.52 -13.33
C VAL A 50 -0.21 14.34 -12.16
N ASN A 51 -1.34 13.93 -11.60
CA ASN A 51 -2.08 14.73 -10.62
C ASN A 51 -2.68 13.92 -9.45
N PHE A 52 -2.37 12.62 -9.36
CA PHE A 52 -2.86 11.71 -8.31
C PHE A 52 -4.39 11.51 -8.31
N ASN A 53 -5.09 11.88 -9.38
CA ASN A 53 -6.54 11.76 -9.45
C ASN A 53 -7.02 10.31 -9.26
N GLY A 54 -6.23 9.33 -9.70
CA GLY A 54 -6.54 7.92 -9.53
C GLY A 54 -6.76 7.49 -8.07
N VAL A 55 -6.18 8.21 -7.10
CA VAL A 55 -6.42 7.97 -5.66
C VAL A 55 -7.85 8.31 -5.24
N ARG A 56 -8.51 9.23 -5.97
CA ARG A 56 -9.91 9.60 -5.74
C ARG A 56 -10.87 8.83 -6.64
N GLU A 57 -10.41 8.36 -7.79
CA GLU A 57 -11.23 7.76 -8.83
C GLU A 57 -11.36 6.24 -8.72
N PHE A 58 -10.47 5.55 -7.99
CA PHE A 58 -10.51 4.08 -7.90
C PHE A 58 -11.72 3.54 -7.13
N ASP A 59 -12.32 4.33 -6.24
CA ASP A 59 -13.44 3.94 -5.40
C ASP A 59 -14.40 5.11 -5.16
N SER A 60 -15.71 4.85 -5.17
CA SER A 60 -16.76 5.88 -5.04
C SER A 60 -17.74 5.60 -3.91
N SER A 61 -18.15 6.65 -3.20
CA SER A 61 -19.22 6.59 -2.20
C SER A 61 -20.60 6.35 -2.80
N GLU A 62 -20.75 6.46 -4.13
CA GLU A 62 -21.99 6.15 -4.84
C GLU A 62 -22.21 4.63 -4.97
N ILE A 63 -21.16 3.82 -4.76
CA ILE A 63 -21.29 2.37 -4.82
C ILE A 63 -21.99 1.85 -3.57
N GLN A 64 -23.04 1.07 -3.78
CA GLN A 64 -23.81 0.46 -2.70
C GLN A 64 -22.92 -0.53 -1.92
N SER A 65 -22.82 -0.32 -0.61
CA SER A 65 -22.15 -1.26 0.29
C SER A 65 -22.87 -2.62 0.33
N LEU A 66 -22.10 -3.71 0.30
CA LEU A 66 -22.62 -5.08 0.41
C LEU A 66 -22.79 -5.56 1.85
N SER A 67 -22.35 -4.75 2.83
CA SER A 67 -22.50 -5.01 4.26
C SER A 67 -22.92 -3.72 5.00
N SER A 68 -23.17 -3.82 6.31
CA SER A 68 -23.40 -2.65 7.16
C SER A 68 -22.15 -1.78 7.37
N GLN A 69 -20.97 -2.35 7.16
CA GLN A 69 -19.69 -1.66 7.27
C GLN A 69 -18.75 -2.06 6.12
N GLU A 70 -17.86 -1.14 5.74
CA GLU A 70 -16.87 -1.31 4.68
C GLU A 70 -15.47 -1.46 5.29
N PRO A 71 -14.63 -2.41 4.84
CA PRO A 71 -13.25 -2.50 5.28
C PRO A 71 -12.46 -1.24 4.87
N PRO A 72 -11.55 -0.76 5.73
CA PRO A 72 -10.65 0.31 5.33
C PRO A 72 -9.73 -0.16 4.21
N ASN A 73 -9.33 0.76 3.34
CA ASN A 73 -8.33 0.48 2.32
C ASN A 73 -6.91 0.52 2.90
N CYS A 74 -6.04 -0.34 2.37
CA CYS A 74 -4.59 -0.12 2.39
C CYS A 74 -4.14 0.37 1.00
N TRP A 75 -2.87 0.74 0.84
CA TRP A 75 -2.30 1.12 -0.47
C TRP A 75 -2.19 -0.08 -1.42
N SER A 76 -1.83 -1.25 -0.90
CA SER A 76 -1.54 -2.45 -1.69
C SER A 76 -2.80 -3.07 -2.30
N LEU A 77 -3.91 -3.12 -1.56
CA LEU A 77 -5.12 -3.83 -1.99
C LEU A 77 -5.77 -3.23 -3.26
N PRO A 78 -5.97 -1.91 -3.38
CA PRO A 78 -6.44 -1.29 -4.62
C PRO A 78 -5.49 -1.51 -5.79
N VAL A 79 -4.17 -1.41 -5.57
CA VAL A 79 -3.16 -1.65 -6.61
C VAL A 79 -3.26 -3.08 -7.13
N VAL A 80 -3.35 -4.07 -6.25
CA VAL A 80 -3.51 -5.49 -6.64
C VAL A 80 -4.82 -5.70 -7.41
N THR A 81 -5.90 -5.08 -6.96
CA THR A 81 -7.22 -5.20 -7.60
C THR A 81 -7.23 -4.59 -8.99
N LEU A 82 -6.77 -3.34 -9.14
CA LEU A 82 -6.65 -2.66 -10.43
C LEU A 82 -5.72 -3.41 -11.38
N THR A 83 -4.59 -3.94 -10.89
CA THR A 83 -3.67 -4.76 -11.71
C THR A 83 -4.35 -6.03 -12.20
N SER A 84 -5.12 -6.70 -11.33
CA SER A 84 -5.89 -7.91 -11.70
C SER A 84 -6.86 -7.60 -12.85
N ILE A 85 -7.59 -6.48 -12.75
CA ILE A 85 -8.50 -6.02 -13.81
C ILE A 85 -7.72 -5.73 -15.08
N ALA A 86 -6.65 -4.94 -15.00
CA ALA A 86 -5.88 -4.47 -16.15
C ALA A 86 -5.32 -5.62 -16.99
N ILE A 87 -4.74 -6.64 -16.36
CA ILE A 87 -4.17 -7.79 -17.09
C ILE A 87 -5.23 -8.78 -17.60
N SER A 88 -6.48 -8.65 -17.15
CA SER A 88 -7.61 -9.46 -17.61
C SER A 88 -8.36 -8.86 -18.78
N LEU A 89 -8.06 -7.60 -19.12
CA LEU A 89 -8.70 -6.94 -20.25
C LEU A 89 -8.39 -7.68 -21.56
N PRO A 90 -9.36 -7.79 -22.49
CA PRO A 90 -9.14 -8.47 -23.76
C PRO A 90 -8.15 -7.71 -24.64
N ASN A 91 -7.45 -8.41 -25.54
CA ASN A 91 -6.50 -7.81 -26.49
C ASN A 91 -5.27 -7.11 -25.88
N ILE A 92 -5.01 -7.26 -24.57
CA ILE A 92 -3.76 -6.79 -23.98
C ILE A 92 -2.62 -7.73 -24.36
N THR A 93 -1.53 -7.16 -24.86
CA THR A 93 -0.36 -7.95 -25.22
C THR A 93 0.28 -8.58 -23.98
N ASP A 94 0.78 -9.81 -24.12
CA ASP A 94 1.51 -10.49 -23.06
C ASP A 94 2.70 -9.66 -22.55
N LEU A 95 3.37 -8.92 -23.45
CA LEU A 95 4.43 -7.98 -23.11
C LEU A 95 3.96 -6.87 -22.16
N ASN A 96 2.85 -6.19 -22.49
CA ASN A 96 2.30 -5.11 -21.66
C ASN A 96 1.88 -5.65 -20.29
N SER A 97 1.23 -6.82 -20.25
CA SER A 97 0.82 -7.45 -18.99
C SER A 97 2.03 -7.77 -18.10
N LYS A 98 3.10 -8.35 -18.67
CA LYS A 98 4.34 -8.68 -17.96
C LYS A 98 5.07 -7.43 -17.46
N GLN A 99 5.14 -6.38 -18.27
CA GLN A 99 5.76 -5.12 -17.87
C GLN A 99 5.02 -4.47 -16.70
N LEU A 100 3.69 -4.40 -16.78
CA LEU A 100 2.87 -3.86 -15.69
C LEU A 100 3.08 -4.66 -14.41
N LEU A 101 3.08 -6.00 -14.48
CA LEU A 101 3.28 -6.84 -13.32
C LEU A 101 4.65 -6.67 -12.67
N ILE A 102 5.73 -6.63 -13.45
CA ILE A 102 7.07 -6.40 -12.90
C ILE A 102 7.14 -5.04 -12.19
N ALA A 103 6.58 -3.99 -12.81
CA ALA A 103 6.54 -2.66 -12.22
C ALA A 103 5.70 -2.64 -10.92
N VAL A 104 4.57 -3.32 -10.91
CA VAL A 104 3.70 -3.41 -9.72
C VAL A 104 4.33 -4.26 -8.62
N SER A 105 4.99 -5.39 -8.91
CA SER A 105 5.71 -6.20 -7.92
C SER A 105 6.73 -5.35 -7.15
N ASP A 106 7.55 -4.60 -7.89
CA ASP A 106 8.56 -3.72 -7.31
C ASP A 106 7.91 -2.56 -6.52
N GLY A 107 6.77 -2.03 -6.98
CA GLY A 107 6.00 -0.99 -6.29
C GLY A 107 5.38 -1.48 -4.97
N LEU A 108 4.76 -2.66 -4.98
CA LEU A 108 4.14 -3.31 -3.82
C LEU A 108 5.16 -3.64 -2.73
N TYR A 109 6.41 -3.95 -3.10
CA TYR A 109 7.49 -4.08 -2.12
C TYR A 109 7.66 -2.80 -1.27
N PHE A 110 7.60 -1.62 -1.88
CA PHE A 110 7.67 -0.36 -1.14
C PHE A 110 6.38 -0.06 -0.38
N ALA A 111 5.22 -0.29 -1.00
CA ALA A 111 3.92 -0.07 -0.38
C ALA A 111 3.77 -0.90 0.91
N SER A 112 4.05 -2.20 0.86
CA SER A 112 3.99 -3.10 2.02
C SER A 112 4.92 -2.65 3.15
N LEU A 113 6.14 -2.18 2.83
CA LEU A 113 7.07 -1.63 3.81
C LEU A 113 6.51 -0.38 4.50
N ILE A 114 5.93 0.54 3.70
CA ILE A 114 5.34 1.79 4.20
C ILE A 114 4.14 1.48 5.10
N GLU A 115 3.20 0.68 4.62
CA GLU A 115 1.99 0.31 5.36
C GLU A 115 2.33 -0.33 6.71
N LYS A 116 3.22 -1.33 6.72
CA LYS A 116 3.63 -2.02 7.95
C LYS A 116 4.32 -1.10 8.95
N ARG A 117 4.90 0.01 8.50
CA ARG A 117 5.56 0.99 9.38
C ARG A 117 4.63 2.05 9.90
N LEU A 118 3.60 2.41 9.13
CA LEU A 118 2.60 3.40 9.53
C LEU A 118 1.52 2.79 10.42
N ASP A 119 1.15 1.53 10.20
CA ASP A 119 0.21 0.79 11.02
C ASP A 119 0.89 0.19 12.27
N ARG A 120 1.00 1.02 13.31
CA ARG A 120 1.66 0.64 14.56
C ARG A 120 0.86 -0.34 15.41
N ASN A 121 -0.47 -0.27 15.32
CA ASN A 121 -1.38 -1.07 16.13
C ASN A 121 -1.69 -2.42 15.46
N GLY A 122 -1.38 -2.57 14.16
CA GLY A 122 -1.67 -3.78 13.40
C GLY A 122 -3.13 -3.87 12.97
N GLU A 123 -3.89 -2.76 13.06
CA GLU A 123 -5.31 -2.71 12.75
C GLU A 123 -5.60 -3.06 11.29
N LEU A 124 -4.66 -2.75 10.38
CA LEU A 124 -4.78 -3.05 8.95
C LEU A 124 -4.11 -4.38 8.55
N ALA A 125 -3.76 -5.24 9.51
CA ALA A 125 -3.07 -6.49 9.23
C ALA A 125 -3.90 -7.45 8.36
N SER A 126 -5.21 -7.57 8.60
CA SER A 126 -6.10 -8.40 7.79
C SER A 126 -6.26 -7.88 6.36
N ILE A 127 -6.35 -6.55 6.20
CA ILE A 127 -6.44 -5.89 4.89
C ILE A 127 -5.15 -6.08 4.07
N ARG A 128 -3.98 -5.89 4.70
CA ARG A 128 -2.69 -6.18 4.05
C ARG A 128 -2.56 -7.65 3.67
N ASN A 129 -2.97 -8.55 4.56
CA ASN A 129 -2.96 -9.98 4.27
C ASN A 129 -3.88 -10.32 3.09
N ALA A 130 -5.01 -9.64 2.93
CA ALA A 130 -5.85 -9.78 1.75
C ALA A 130 -5.14 -9.36 0.45
N ALA A 131 -4.40 -8.24 0.48
CA ALA A 131 -3.58 -7.81 -0.65
C ALA A 131 -2.48 -8.83 -0.97
N ASP A 132 -1.73 -9.29 0.04
CA ASP A 132 -0.64 -10.26 -0.13
C ASP A 132 -1.13 -11.59 -0.73
N VAL A 133 -2.23 -12.15 -0.18
CA VAL A 133 -2.82 -13.40 -0.68
C VAL A 133 -3.35 -13.25 -2.10
N ALA A 134 -4.02 -12.14 -2.41
CA ALA A 134 -4.53 -11.87 -3.75
C ALA A 134 -3.37 -11.71 -4.75
N TRP A 135 -2.30 -11.00 -4.36
CA TRP A 135 -1.16 -10.75 -5.23
C TRP A 135 -0.41 -12.03 -5.61
N VAL A 136 -0.23 -12.97 -4.67
CA VAL A 136 0.39 -14.28 -4.98
C VAL A 136 -0.36 -15.00 -6.11
N GLY A 137 -1.69 -14.96 -6.11
CA GLY A 137 -2.52 -15.52 -7.19
C GLY A 137 -2.23 -14.86 -8.54
N VAL A 138 -2.23 -13.52 -8.55
CA VAL A 138 -2.08 -12.70 -9.75
C VAL A 138 -0.69 -12.82 -10.36
N GLU A 139 0.34 -12.73 -9.51
CA GLU A 139 1.74 -12.71 -9.94
C GLU A 139 2.20 -14.07 -10.45
N LEU A 140 1.91 -15.15 -9.70
CA LEU A 140 2.43 -16.49 -9.99
C LEU A 140 1.54 -17.29 -10.94
N TYR A 141 0.22 -17.18 -10.79
CA TYR A 141 -0.73 -18.05 -11.49
C TYR A 141 -1.56 -17.34 -12.54
N ARG A 142 -1.49 -16.00 -12.62
CA ARG A 142 -2.44 -15.19 -13.42
C ARG A 142 -3.88 -15.51 -13.04
N GLU A 143 -4.13 -15.68 -11.75
CA GLU A 143 -5.44 -16.01 -11.21
C GLU A 143 -5.87 -15.01 -10.15
N TRP A 144 -7.18 -14.76 -10.07
CA TRP A 144 -7.79 -14.09 -8.92
C TRP A 144 -8.80 -15.01 -8.26
N GLN A 145 -8.52 -15.35 -7.00
CA GLN A 145 -9.31 -16.31 -6.20
C GLN A 145 -9.53 -17.67 -6.87
N GLY A 146 -8.51 -18.19 -7.55
CA GLY A 146 -8.55 -19.48 -8.25
C GLY A 146 -9.26 -19.42 -9.60
N LYS A 147 -9.53 -18.22 -10.12
CA LYS A 147 -10.10 -18.02 -11.46
C LYS A 147 -9.04 -17.43 -12.37
N ASP A 148 -8.87 -18.04 -13.53
CA ASP A 148 -8.00 -17.55 -14.59
C ASP A 148 -8.40 -16.11 -14.96
N LEU A 149 -7.41 -15.22 -15.00
CA LEU A 149 -7.56 -13.83 -15.42
C LEU A 149 -7.64 -13.71 -16.94
N GLN A 150 -7.25 -14.74 -17.69
CA GLN A 150 -7.40 -14.77 -19.14
C GLN A 150 -8.83 -15.14 -19.53
N GLY A 151 -9.40 -14.38 -20.46
CA GLY A 151 -10.72 -14.69 -21.02
C GLY A 151 -11.89 -14.42 -20.08
N VAL A 152 -11.71 -13.58 -19.05
CA VAL A 152 -12.79 -13.19 -18.13
C VAL A 152 -13.94 -12.51 -18.87
N GLY A 153 -13.67 -11.75 -19.93
CA GLY A 153 -14.69 -11.15 -20.80
C GLY A 153 -14.16 -10.87 -22.21
N ARG A 154 -15.06 -10.59 -23.16
CA ARG A 154 -14.69 -10.24 -24.55
C ARG A 154 -14.50 -8.74 -24.74
N THR A 155 -15.04 -7.94 -23.84
CA THR A 155 -14.88 -6.48 -23.78
C THR A 155 -14.41 -6.05 -22.40
N HIS A 156 -13.92 -4.81 -22.27
CA HIS A 156 -13.58 -4.26 -20.95
C HIS A 156 -14.81 -4.21 -20.03
N LYS A 157 -15.99 -3.85 -20.56
CA LYS A 157 -17.26 -3.79 -19.79
C LYS A 157 -17.68 -5.18 -19.30
N GLU A 158 -17.63 -6.20 -20.17
CA GLU A 158 -17.89 -7.58 -19.77
C GLU A 158 -16.89 -8.07 -18.71
N THR A 159 -15.61 -7.73 -18.86
CA THR A 159 -14.56 -8.11 -17.89
C THR A 159 -14.86 -7.51 -16.51
N LEU A 160 -15.16 -6.20 -16.47
CA LEU A 160 -15.53 -5.50 -15.24
C LEU A 160 -16.79 -6.09 -14.59
N GLN A 161 -17.85 -6.33 -15.39
CA GLN A 161 -19.10 -6.90 -14.89
C GLN A 161 -18.89 -8.31 -14.33
N ASN A 162 -18.15 -9.16 -15.04
CA ASN A 162 -17.90 -10.53 -14.60
C ASN A 162 -17.11 -10.55 -13.28
N PHE A 163 -16.09 -9.71 -13.12
CA PHE A 163 -15.41 -9.56 -11.83
C PHE A 163 -16.35 -9.06 -10.73
N SER A 164 -17.17 -8.06 -11.05
CA SER A 164 -18.14 -7.49 -10.11
C SER A 164 -19.13 -8.54 -9.60
N ASP A 165 -19.71 -9.34 -10.49
CA ASP A 165 -20.69 -10.38 -10.15
C ASP A 165 -20.07 -11.49 -9.30
N ILE A 166 -18.85 -11.92 -9.63
CA ILE A 166 -18.13 -12.95 -8.88
C ILE A 166 -17.77 -12.45 -7.48
N ALA A 167 -17.30 -11.20 -7.40
CA ALA A 167 -16.94 -10.54 -6.16
C ALA A 167 -18.16 -10.33 -5.27
N GLU A 168 -19.24 -9.78 -5.81
CA GLU A 168 -20.51 -9.57 -5.11
C GLU A 168 -21.06 -10.88 -4.57
N LYS A 169 -21.10 -11.94 -5.40
CA LYS A 169 -21.54 -13.27 -4.96
C LYS A 169 -20.72 -13.78 -3.79
N THR A 170 -19.40 -13.58 -3.83
CA THR A 170 -18.50 -14.02 -2.75
C THR A 170 -18.80 -13.30 -1.43
N VAL A 171 -19.03 -11.97 -1.48
CA VAL A 171 -19.37 -11.18 -0.29
C VAL A 171 -20.77 -11.56 0.22
N LYS A 172 -21.77 -11.66 -0.66
CA LYS A 172 -23.15 -12.05 -0.28
C LYS A 172 -23.23 -13.44 0.37
N ILE A 173 -22.50 -14.43 -0.15
CA ILE A 173 -22.43 -15.76 0.47
C ILE A 173 -21.87 -15.67 1.89
N PHE A 174 -20.84 -14.85 2.09
CA PHE A 174 -20.26 -14.64 3.41
C PHE A 174 -21.22 -13.92 4.35
N THR A 175 -21.84 -12.82 3.93
CA THR A 175 -22.73 -12.02 4.80
C THR A 175 -24.01 -12.75 5.17
N THR A 176 -24.51 -13.65 4.32
CA THR A 176 -25.70 -14.46 4.61
C THR A 176 -25.41 -15.70 5.48
N GLY A 177 -24.18 -16.23 5.45
CA GLY A 177 -23.80 -17.46 6.15
C GLY A 177 -22.98 -17.27 7.43
N ALA A 178 -22.47 -16.06 7.71
CA ALA A 178 -21.59 -15.80 8.85
C ALA A 178 -22.34 -15.29 10.09
N ASN A 179 -21.73 -15.46 11.27
CA ASN A 179 -22.25 -14.92 12.52
C ASN A 179 -22.24 -13.38 12.48
N ASN A 180 -23.31 -12.75 12.98
CA ASN A 180 -23.52 -11.29 12.96
C ASN A 180 -22.31 -10.49 13.47
N PHE A 181 -21.59 -10.99 14.47
CA PHE A 181 -20.41 -10.32 15.02
C PHE A 181 -19.24 -10.20 14.02
N ILE A 182 -18.97 -11.25 13.23
CA ILE A 182 -17.88 -11.24 12.24
C ILE A 182 -18.25 -10.33 11.07
N VAL A 183 -19.53 -10.35 10.65
CA VAL A 183 -20.03 -9.51 9.55
C VAL A 183 -19.97 -8.02 9.90
N GLN A 184 -20.18 -7.67 11.18
CA GLN A 184 -20.21 -6.29 11.65
C GLN A 184 -18.84 -5.61 11.70
N ASP A 185 -17.74 -6.33 11.90
CA ASP A 185 -16.38 -5.78 11.92
C ASP A 185 -15.58 -6.26 10.70
N PRO A 186 -15.43 -5.41 9.66
CA PRO A 186 -14.67 -5.74 8.45
C PRO A 186 -13.22 -6.14 8.69
N LEU A 187 -12.60 -5.77 9.82
CA LEU A 187 -11.24 -6.16 10.14
C LEU A 187 -11.12 -7.65 10.47
N ASN A 188 -12.23 -8.31 10.84
CA ASN A 188 -12.30 -9.74 11.12
C ASN A 188 -12.71 -10.57 9.89
N TRP A 189 -12.92 -9.94 8.73
CA TRP A 189 -13.32 -10.65 7.53
C TRP A 189 -12.17 -11.53 6.98
N PRO A 190 -12.49 -12.69 6.39
CA PRO A 190 -11.49 -13.48 5.69
C PRO A 190 -10.84 -12.68 4.54
N ALA A 191 -9.54 -12.91 4.30
CA ALA A 191 -8.78 -12.27 3.23
C ALA A 191 -9.49 -12.33 1.86
N LYS A 192 -10.09 -13.48 1.54
CA LYS A 192 -10.88 -13.69 0.31
C LYS A 192 -12.07 -12.74 0.21
N VAL A 193 -12.77 -12.48 1.32
CA VAL A 193 -13.95 -11.60 1.36
C VAL A 193 -13.52 -10.15 1.24
N ILE A 194 -12.46 -9.73 1.93
CA ILE A 194 -11.88 -8.37 1.81
C ILE A 194 -11.46 -8.10 0.36
N ALA A 195 -10.74 -9.03 -0.27
CA ALA A 195 -10.32 -8.90 -1.66
C ALA A 195 -11.51 -8.88 -2.63
N ALA A 196 -12.55 -9.69 -2.36
CA ALA A 196 -13.79 -9.65 -3.14
C ALA A 196 -14.50 -8.30 -2.99
N ASN A 197 -14.62 -7.77 -1.78
CA ASN A 197 -15.24 -6.47 -1.55
C ASN A 197 -14.53 -5.34 -2.31
N SER A 198 -13.19 -5.32 -2.26
CA SER A 198 -12.35 -4.39 -3.05
C SER A 198 -12.61 -4.54 -4.55
N MET A 199 -12.62 -5.76 -5.07
CA MET A 199 -12.91 -6.03 -6.49
C MET A 199 -14.31 -5.53 -6.89
N TYR A 200 -15.33 -5.82 -6.08
CA TYR A 200 -16.69 -5.36 -6.33
C TYR A 200 -16.74 -3.82 -6.39
N ARG A 201 -16.21 -3.13 -5.38
CA ARG A 201 -16.31 -1.67 -5.32
C ARG A 201 -15.53 -0.96 -6.42
N ILE A 202 -14.32 -1.43 -6.72
CA ILE A 202 -13.50 -0.85 -7.79
C ILE A 202 -14.13 -1.10 -9.17
N THR A 203 -14.60 -2.32 -9.45
CA THR A 203 -15.25 -2.62 -10.74
C THR A 203 -16.54 -1.83 -10.93
N GLN A 204 -17.39 -1.72 -9.90
CA GLN A 204 -18.60 -0.89 -9.94
C GLN A 204 -18.27 0.60 -10.12
N THR A 205 -17.24 1.10 -9.45
CA THR A 205 -16.80 2.50 -9.60
C THR A 205 -16.37 2.80 -11.04
N ILE A 206 -15.59 1.90 -11.64
CA ILE A 206 -15.15 2.05 -13.03
C ILE A 206 -16.35 1.94 -13.98
N LEU A 207 -17.25 0.97 -13.77
CA LEU A 207 -18.47 0.83 -14.60
C LEU A 207 -19.33 2.10 -14.55
N LEU A 208 -19.50 2.69 -13.37
CA LEU A 208 -20.27 3.92 -13.18
C LEU A 208 -19.62 5.13 -13.87
N ALA A 209 -18.29 5.23 -13.79
CA ALA A 209 -17.55 6.37 -14.35
C ALA A 209 -17.47 6.36 -15.89
N TYR A 210 -17.62 5.20 -16.54
CA TYR A 210 -17.41 5.01 -17.98
C TYR A 210 -18.57 4.28 -18.67
N ASP A 211 -19.82 4.55 -18.25
CA ASP A 211 -21.00 3.86 -18.81
C ASP A 211 -21.32 4.30 -20.26
N ASP A 212 -21.00 5.55 -20.62
CA ASP A 212 -21.39 6.19 -21.89
C ASP A 212 -20.29 6.23 -22.97
N ASP A 213 -19.02 6.31 -22.59
CA ASP A 213 -17.90 6.24 -23.53
C ASP A 213 -17.46 4.79 -23.67
N HIS A 214 -17.25 4.31 -24.90
CA HIS A 214 -16.62 3.01 -25.14
C HIS A 214 -15.12 3.25 -25.32
N PRO A 215 -14.32 3.41 -24.23
CA PRO A 215 -12.88 3.48 -24.41
C PRO A 215 -12.42 2.20 -25.09
N LEU A 216 -11.54 2.36 -26.08
CA LEU A 216 -10.82 1.22 -26.64
C LEU A 216 -10.13 0.47 -25.49
N THR A 217 -10.00 -0.85 -25.59
CA THR A 217 -9.44 -1.63 -24.48
C THR A 217 -8.04 -1.15 -24.06
N ASP A 218 -7.24 -0.66 -25.00
CA ASP A 218 -5.93 -0.05 -24.72
C ASP A 218 -6.03 1.24 -23.88
N GLU A 219 -7.06 2.06 -24.11
CA GLU A 219 -7.32 3.26 -23.31
C GLU A 219 -7.71 2.90 -21.88
N MET A 220 -8.55 1.88 -21.70
CA MET A 220 -8.90 1.37 -20.37
C MET A 220 -7.67 0.83 -19.64
N PHE A 221 -6.80 0.07 -20.34
CA PHE A 221 -5.55 -0.42 -19.77
C PHE A 221 -4.62 0.71 -19.34
N GLU A 222 -4.47 1.74 -20.16
CA GLU A 222 -3.65 2.91 -19.82
C GLU A 222 -4.23 3.66 -18.63
N ARG A 223 -5.55 3.84 -18.58
CA ARG A 223 -6.24 4.49 -17.46
C ARG A 223 -6.06 3.73 -16.15
N LEU A 224 -6.21 2.40 -16.16
CA LEU A 224 -5.92 1.55 -15.00
C LEU A 224 -4.45 1.68 -14.58
N SER A 225 -3.52 1.72 -15.55
CA SER A 225 -2.08 1.90 -15.29
C SER A 225 -1.77 3.26 -14.64
N VAL A 226 -2.45 4.32 -15.07
CA VAL A 226 -2.37 5.66 -14.45
C VAL A 226 -2.91 5.63 -13.02
N MET A 227 -4.06 4.98 -12.77
CA MET A 227 -4.61 4.87 -11.41
C MET A 227 -3.67 4.10 -10.47
N ILE A 228 -3.11 2.98 -10.94
CA ILE A 228 -2.10 2.22 -10.20
C ILE A 228 -0.89 3.12 -9.87
N SER A 229 -0.42 3.86 -10.86
CA SER A 229 0.71 4.80 -10.73
C SER A 229 0.44 5.89 -9.70
N ASP A 230 -0.73 6.51 -9.75
CA ASP A 230 -1.17 7.54 -8.81
C ASP A 230 -1.20 7.04 -7.37
N ILE A 231 -1.78 5.85 -7.14
CA ILE A 231 -1.85 5.23 -5.81
C ILE A 231 -0.45 4.91 -5.27
N LEU A 232 0.42 4.33 -6.10
CA LEU A 232 1.81 4.06 -5.72
C LEU A 232 2.60 5.34 -5.46
N ALA A 233 2.43 6.38 -6.28
CA ALA A 233 3.11 7.64 -6.13
C ALA A 233 2.73 8.32 -4.81
N VAL A 234 1.43 8.40 -4.50
CA VAL A 234 0.96 8.95 -3.21
C VAL A 234 1.42 8.08 -2.04
N CYS A 235 1.40 6.75 -2.17
CA CYS A 235 1.94 5.85 -1.17
C CYS A 235 3.40 6.21 -0.84
N LEU A 236 4.24 6.37 -1.88
CA LEU A 236 5.68 6.68 -1.75
C LEU A 236 5.97 8.05 -1.12
N THR A 237 5.05 9.02 -1.17
CA THR A 237 5.22 10.29 -0.44
C THR A 237 5.38 10.07 1.08
N ASN A 238 4.88 8.95 1.60
CA ASN A 238 5.04 8.59 3.01
C ASN A 238 6.45 8.09 3.39
N LEU A 239 7.36 7.89 2.42
CA LEU A 239 8.72 7.39 2.69
C LEU A 239 9.47 8.27 3.69
N ALA A 240 9.39 9.60 3.55
CA ALA A 240 10.05 10.53 4.46
C ALA A 240 9.56 10.34 5.92
N ARG A 241 8.25 10.16 6.09
CA ARG A 241 7.64 9.88 7.39
C ARG A 241 8.15 8.54 7.94
N VAL A 242 8.15 7.48 7.14
CA VAL A 242 8.62 6.15 7.55
C VAL A 242 10.10 6.16 7.96
N ILE A 243 10.95 6.88 7.22
CA ILE A 243 12.37 7.05 7.57
C ILE A 243 12.50 7.74 8.92
N LYS A 244 11.77 8.84 9.14
CA LYS A 244 11.77 9.57 10.42
C LYS A 244 11.36 8.67 11.59
N LEU A 245 10.29 7.88 11.42
CA LEU A 245 9.82 6.95 12.46
C LEU A 245 10.86 5.89 12.81
N LYS A 246 11.56 5.35 11.81
CA LYS A 246 12.63 4.36 12.04
C LYS A 246 13.77 4.96 12.85
N SER A 247 14.19 6.18 12.53
CA SER A 247 15.24 6.88 13.29
C SER A 247 14.85 7.10 14.75
N GLN A 248 13.60 7.48 15.02
CA GLN A 248 13.10 7.66 16.39
C GLN A 248 13.06 6.34 17.18
N GLN A 249 12.65 5.23 16.56
CA GLN A 249 12.64 3.92 17.21
C GLN A 249 14.04 3.44 17.62
N CYS A 250 15.08 3.76 16.83
CA CYS A 250 16.46 3.45 17.21
C CYS A 250 16.88 4.16 18.51
N HIS A 251 16.60 5.46 18.63
CA HIS A 251 16.92 6.24 19.84
C HIS A 251 16.24 5.67 21.09
N GLN A 252 14.96 5.27 20.99
CA GLN A 252 14.21 4.71 22.12
C GLN A 252 14.75 3.34 22.57
N ARG A 253 15.27 2.52 21.65
CA ARG A 253 15.85 1.20 21.99
C ARG A 253 17.18 1.32 22.72
N GLU A 254 17.95 2.37 22.44
CA GLU A 254 19.22 2.66 23.13
C GLU A 254 18.98 3.23 24.53
N GLY A 255 18.03 4.16 24.68
CA GLY A 255 17.66 4.70 26.00
C GLY A 255 17.11 3.66 26.99
N LYS A 256 16.51 2.56 26.50
CA LYS A 256 16.08 1.43 27.36
C LYS A 256 17.21 0.50 27.79
N LYS A 257 18.38 0.52 27.12
CA LYS A 257 19.54 -0.30 27.49
C LYS A 257 20.42 0.36 28.56
N HIS A 258 20.28 1.66 28.76
CA HIS A 258 20.97 2.41 29.80
C HIS A 258 19.95 3.18 30.65
N PRO A 259 19.40 2.59 31.73
CA PRO A 259 18.64 3.37 32.70
C PRO A 259 19.57 4.46 33.28
N PRO A 260 19.04 5.65 33.61
CA PRO A 260 19.85 6.72 34.17
C PRO A 260 20.51 6.20 35.45
N SER A 261 21.85 6.22 35.48
CA SER A 261 22.62 5.92 36.67
C SER A 261 22.18 6.89 37.77
N SER A 262 21.57 6.35 38.82
CA SER A 262 21.27 7.08 40.05
C SER A 262 22.58 7.52 40.69
N SER A 263 23.05 8.72 40.34
CA SER A 263 24.09 9.38 41.12
C SER A 263 23.48 9.75 42.48
N SER A 264 23.99 9.05 43.49
CA SER A 264 23.68 9.21 44.90
C SER A 264 23.77 10.67 45.35
N PHE A 265 22.66 11.23 45.78
CA PHE A 265 22.62 12.40 46.66
C PHE A 265 23.34 12.06 47.97
N ARG A 266 24.61 12.46 48.09
CA ARG A 266 25.32 12.47 49.37
C ARG A 266 24.84 13.70 50.14
N ARG A 267 23.86 13.54 51.03
CA ARG A 267 23.55 14.56 52.05
C ARG A 267 24.62 14.46 53.14
N GLU A 268 25.49 15.46 53.22
CA GLU A 268 26.24 15.75 54.43
C GLU A 268 25.24 16.20 55.51
N ARG A 269 25.12 15.41 56.59
CA ARG A 269 24.62 15.93 57.87
C ARG A 269 25.79 16.65 58.54
N LYS A 270 25.61 17.94 58.82
CA LYS A 270 26.31 18.62 59.90
C LYS A 270 25.32 18.70 61.06
N ASP A 271 25.62 17.98 62.12
CA ASP A 271 24.96 18.08 63.41
C ASP A 271 25.43 19.37 64.11
N TYR A 272 24.47 20.08 64.72
CA TYR A 272 24.63 20.86 65.96
C TYR A 272 23.46 20.47 66.86
#